data_AF-A0A2V1IQH3-F1
#
_entry.id   AF-A0A2V1IQH3-F1
#
_cell.length_a   1.000
_cell.length_b   1.000
_cell.length_c   1.000
_cell.angle_alpha   90.00
_cell.angle_beta   90.00
_cell.angle_gamma   90.00
#
_symmetry.space_group_name_H-M   'P 1'
#
loop_
_entity.id
_entity.type
_entity.pdbx_description
1 polymer ?
#
loop_
_entity_poly.entity_id
_entity_poly.type
_entity_poly.pdbx_seq_one_letter_code
_entity_poly.pdbx_strand_id
1 'polypeptide(L)'
;MSMLDWYVALVRSKAAELLSLTDILVADAFFSKYEFVNEVIGMGFRFVGRLRANSYLRYLAIPDSSAPRRRGRKKKYGEKVDFSTLDMSVFTSFIYEDSKGIKTRCHTAVVHSRALKRDIRIVVCPVENADPLLYFSTDTDMRPEKIIGFYRTRFQIEFGIRDAKQFTGLQSQQTRDRERLDFAFNLSFTALNVCKEVIGRIIRIFR
;
A
#
# COMPACT_ATOMS: atom_id res chain seq x y z
N MET A 1 -7.24 22.18 8.46
CA MET A 1 -7.11 21.06 7.48
C MET A 1 -6.13 20.07 8.06
N SER A 2 -6.53 18.80 8.26
CA SER A 2 -5.61 17.79 8.75
C SER A 2 -4.59 17.42 7.67
N MET A 3 -3.48 16.79 8.05
CA MET A 3 -2.50 16.29 7.09
C MET A 3 -3.13 15.30 6.10
N LEU A 4 -4.06 14.45 6.56
CA LEU A 4 -4.77 13.49 5.70
C LEU A 4 -5.66 14.22 4.69
N ASP A 5 -6.38 15.26 5.14
CA ASP A 5 -7.23 16.06 4.25
C ASP A 5 -6.41 16.73 3.15
N TRP A 6 -5.20 17.22 3.49
CA TRP A 6 -4.29 17.79 2.51
C TRP A 6 -3.85 16.76 1.47
N TYR A 7 -3.48 15.54 1.89
CA TYR A 7 -3.11 14.47 0.97
C TYR A 7 -4.28 13.99 0.11
N VAL A 8 -5.49 13.89 0.67
CA VAL A 8 -6.70 13.58 -0.11
C VAL A 8 -6.94 14.65 -1.17
N ALA A 9 -6.84 15.94 -0.81
CA ALA A 9 -6.98 17.04 -1.75
C ALA A 9 -5.93 16.99 -2.87
N LEU A 10 -4.68 16.63 -2.53
CA LEU A 10 -3.60 16.46 -3.51
C LEU A 10 -3.86 15.30 -4.48
N VAL A 11 -4.25 14.13 -3.97
CA VAL A 11 -4.58 12.98 -4.84
C VAL A 11 -5.78 13.33 -5.72
N ARG A 12 -6.79 14.00 -5.17
CA ARG A 12 -7.98 14.44 -5.89
C ARG A 12 -7.65 15.41 -7.03
N SER A 13 -6.80 16.40 -6.79
CA SER A 13 -6.43 17.38 -7.82
C SER A 13 -5.66 16.75 -8.99
N LYS A 14 -5.04 15.60 -8.76
CA LYS A 14 -4.28 14.83 -9.76
C LYS A 14 -4.92 13.53 -10.20
N ALA A 15 -6.15 13.25 -9.76
CA ALA A 15 -6.78 11.95 -9.96
C ALA A 15 -6.91 11.57 -11.44
N ALA A 16 -7.35 12.50 -12.30
CA ALA A 16 -7.53 12.24 -13.73
C ALA A 16 -6.20 11.87 -14.43
N GLU A 17 -5.13 12.63 -14.16
CA GLU A 17 -3.79 12.35 -14.68
C GLU A 17 -3.27 10.99 -14.18
N LEU A 18 -3.40 10.72 -12.88
CA LEU A 18 -2.89 9.50 -12.27
C LEU A 18 -3.65 8.24 -12.73
N LEU A 19 -4.98 8.31 -12.83
CA LEU A 19 -5.81 7.19 -13.30
C LEU A 19 -5.52 6.83 -14.76
N SER A 20 -5.05 7.78 -15.57
CA SER A 20 -4.60 7.47 -16.94
C SER A 20 -3.37 6.57 -16.99
N LEU A 21 -2.56 6.56 -15.92
CA LEU A 21 -1.35 5.75 -15.81
C LEU A 21 -1.62 4.43 -15.08
N THR A 22 -2.32 4.50 -13.94
CA THR A 22 -2.64 3.34 -13.11
C THR A 22 -3.77 3.67 -12.15
N ASP A 23 -4.61 2.67 -11.89
CA ASP A 23 -5.63 2.73 -10.85
C ASP A 23 -5.10 2.23 -9.49
N ILE A 24 -3.83 1.88 -9.35
CA ILE A 24 -3.25 1.38 -8.09
C ILE A 24 -2.52 2.48 -7.35
N LEU A 25 -3.02 2.83 -6.16
CA LEU A 25 -2.36 3.74 -5.22
C LEU A 25 -1.70 2.95 -4.09
N VAL A 26 -0.41 3.22 -3.85
CA VAL A 26 0.36 2.56 -2.78
C VAL A 26 0.76 3.58 -1.72
N ALA A 27 0.50 3.28 -0.45
CA ALA A 27 0.95 4.15 0.65
C ALA A 27 1.28 3.38 1.94
N ASP A 28 2.07 4.03 2.82
CA ASP A 28 2.49 3.45 4.10
C ASP A 28 1.34 3.33 5.11
N ALA A 29 1.56 2.60 6.20
CA ALA A 29 0.58 2.33 7.25
C ALA A 29 -0.05 3.57 7.89
N PHE A 30 0.58 4.74 7.80
CA PHE A 30 -0.01 6.02 8.21
C PHE A 30 -1.34 6.33 7.47
N PHE A 31 -1.41 5.96 6.20
CA PHE A 31 -2.56 6.22 5.30
C PHE A 31 -3.64 5.15 5.39
N SER A 32 -3.42 4.06 6.13
CA SER A 32 -4.37 2.96 6.31
C SER A 32 -5.51 3.32 7.28
N LYS A 33 -6.14 4.47 7.05
CA LYS A 33 -7.27 5.02 7.79
C LYS A 33 -8.51 5.08 6.91
N TYR A 34 -9.68 4.96 7.52
CA TYR A 34 -10.95 4.92 6.80
C TYR A 34 -11.13 6.14 5.91
N GLU A 35 -10.89 7.33 6.46
CA GLU A 35 -11.12 8.60 5.80
C GLU A 35 -10.29 8.70 4.51
N PHE A 36 -9.01 8.36 4.57
CA PHE A 36 -8.13 8.41 3.41
C PHE A 36 -8.47 7.32 2.37
N VAL A 37 -8.56 6.07 2.81
CA VAL A 37 -8.77 4.92 1.92
C VAL A 37 -10.15 5.00 1.24
N ASN A 38 -11.17 5.46 1.95
CA ASN A 38 -12.52 5.60 1.39
C ASN A 38 -12.56 6.66 0.28
N GLU A 39 -11.90 7.80 0.49
CA GLU A 39 -11.81 8.86 -0.52
C GLU A 39 -11.04 8.41 -1.76
N VAL A 40 -9.89 7.76 -1.57
CA VAL A 40 -9.08 7.21 -2.68
C VAL A 40 -9.89 6.23 -3.54
N ILE A 41 -10.67 5.36 -2.90
CA ILE A 41 -11.52 4.40 -3.62
C ILE A 41 -12.70 5.10 -4.27
N GLY A 42 -13.28 6.12 -3.62
CA GLY A 42 -14.32 6.97 -4.21
C GLY A 42 -13.85 7.70 -5.46
N MET A 43 -12.55 7.97 -5.59
CA MET A 43 -11.93 8.52 -6.81
C MET A 43 -11.68 7.47 -7.90
N GLY A 44 -11.86 6.17 -7.62
CA GLY A 44 -11.65 5.08 -8.58
C GLY A 44 -10.34 4.32 -8.44
N PHE A 45 -9.52 4.62 -7.43
CA PHE A 45 -8.28 3.87 -7.19
C PHE A 45 -8.51 2.60 -6.37
N ARG A 46 -7.69 1.57 -6.64
CA ARG A 46 -7.43 0.43 -5.76
C ARG A 46 -6.26 0.78 -4.84
N PHE A 47 -6.42 0.55 -3.54
CA PHE A 47 -5.43 0.91 -2.55
C PHE A 47 -4.64 -0.31 -2.08
N VAL A 48 -3.31 -0.22 -2.10
CA VAL A 48 -2.39 -1.19 -1.51
C VAL A 48 -1.61 -0.52 -0.38
N GLY A 49 -1.57 -1.15 0.77
CA GLY A 49 -0.91 -0.57 1.94
C GLY A 49 -0.46 -1.60 2.95
N ARG A 50 -0.02 -1.10 4.10
CA ARG A 50 0.39 -1.90 5.26
C ARG A 50 -0.52 -1.66 6.45
N LEU A 51 -0.73 -2.69 7.24
CA LEU A 51 -1.42 -2.63 8.52
C LEU A 51 -0.43 -2.80 9.68
N ARG A 52 -0.80 -2.27 10.84
CA ARG A 52 -0.11 -2.55 12.10
C ARG A 52 -0.45 -3.96 12.56
N ALA A 53 0.46 -4.67 13.21
CA ALA A 53 0.25 -6.06 13.64
C ALA A 53 -0.96 -6.23 14.58
N ASN A 54 -1.32 -5.20 15.34
CA ASN A 54 -2.49 -5.18 16.23
C ASN A 54 -3.81 -4.78 15.54
N SER A 55 -3.86 -4.74 14.21
CA SER A 55 -5.06 -4.32 13.48
C SER A 55 -6.24 -5.26 13.72
N TYR A 56 -7.42 -4.69 13.96
CA TYR A 56 -8.63 -5.47 14.24
C TYR A 56 -9.27 -5.93 12.92
N LEU A 57 -8.98 -7.18 12.52
CA LEU A 57 -9.58 -7.87 11.39
C LEU A 57 -10.55 -8.97 11.86
N ARG A 58 -11.56 -9.28 11.05
CA ARG A 58 -12.55 -10.34 11.32
C ARG A 58 -12.65 -11.28 10.14
N TYR A 59 -12.82 -12.56 10.41
CA TYR A 59 -13.19 -13.52 9.37
C TYR A 59 -14.55 -13.16 8.77
N LEU A 60 -14.74 -13.45 7.48
CA LEU A 60 -16.06 -13.41 6.88
C LEU A 60 -16.88 -14.57 7.43
N ALA A 61 -18.15 -14.34 7.76
CA ALA A 61 -18.99 -15.43 8.24
C ALA A 61 -19.24 -16.40 7.09
N ILE A 62 -18.82 -17.66 7.25
CA ILE A 62 -19.20 -18.75 6.35
C ILE A 62 -20.69 -19.01 6.59
N PRO A 63 -21.57 -18.83 5.59
CA PRO A 63 -22.98 -19.12 5.77
C PRO A 63 -23.16 -20.63 5.91
N ASP A 64 -23.51 -21.07 7.11
CA ASP A 64 -23.90 -22.46 7.36
C ASP A 64 -25.22 -22.75 6.63
N SER A 65 -25.14 -23.58 5.59
CA SER A 65 -26.30 -23.98 4.78
C SER A 65 -27.24 -24.91 5.54
N SER A 66 -26.79 -25.54 6.63
CA SER A 66 -27.55 -26.49 7.45
C SER A 66 -28.28 -25.84 8.64
N ALA A 67 -27.90 -24.60 9.01
CA ALA A 67 -28.45 -23.93 10.17
C ALA A 67 -29.91 -23.49 9.95
N PRO A 68 -30.81 -23.67 10.93
CA PRO A 68 -32.21 -23.25 10.82
C PRO A 68 -32.31 -21.74 10.53
N ARG A 69 -33.19 -21.35 9.61
CA ARG A 69 -33.42 -19.93 9.24
C ARG A 69 -33.92 -19.15 10.46
N ARG A 70 -32.99 -18.50 11.17
CA ARG A 70 -33.31 -17.58 12.28
C ARG A 70 -33.81 -16.24 11.72
N ARG A 71 -34.89 -15.72 12.31
CA ARG A 71 -35.45 -14.40 11.98
C ARG A 71 -34.48 -13.31 12.44
N GLY A 72 -33.99 -12.48 11.51
CA GLY A 72 -33.06 -11.38 11.80
C GLY A 72 -31.94 -11.22 10.76
N ARG A 73 -31.10 -10.19 10.91
CA ARG A 73 -29.94 -9.94 10.03
C ARG A 73 -28.92 -11.06 10.20
N LYS A 74 -28.61 -11.78 9.13
CA LYS A 74 -27.58 -12.84 9.13
C LYS A 74 -26.24 -12.29 9.65
N LYS A 75 -25.55 -13.09 10.47
CA LYS A 75 -24.20 -12.77 10.97
C LYS A 75 -23.28 -12.63 9.76
N LYS A 76 -22.73 -11.42 9.54
CA LYS A 76 -21.85 -11.12 8.39
C LYS A 76 -20.37 -11.40 8.67
N TYR A 77 -19.97 -11.35 9.95
CA TYR A 77 -18.56 -11.46 10.36
C TYR A 77 -18.42 -12.51 11.45
N GLY A 78 -17.37 -13.32 11.34
CA GLY A 78 -16.95 -14.31 12.31
C GLY A 78 -16.13 -13.69 13.43
N GLU A 79 -15.18 -14.47 13.94
CA GLU A 79 -14.31 -14.08 15.03
C GLU A 79 -13.19 -13.13 14.58
N LYS A 80 -12.49 -12.55 15.56
CA LYS A 80 -11.31 -11.73 15.31
C LYS A 80 -10.20 -12.63 14.76
N VAL A 81 -9.47 -12.15 13.75
CA VAL A 81 -8.27 -12.83 13.26
C VAL A 81 -7.17 -12.70 14.32
N ASP A 82 -6.63 -13.84 14.74
CA ASP A 82 -5.39 -13.92 15.51
C ASP A 82 -4.23 -14.18 14.55
N PHE A 83 -3.24 -13.28 14.54
CA PHE A 83 -2.07 -13.41 13.66
C PHE A 83 -1.00 -14.34 14.21
N SER A 84 -1.07 -14.71 15.49
CA SER A 84 -0.18 -15.71 16.11
C SER A 84 -0.58 -17.13 15.72
N THR A 85 -1.89 -17.36 15.58
CA THR A 85 -2.48 -18.66 15.23
C THR A 85 -3.52 -18.44 14.13
N LEU A 86 -3.06 -18.45 12.88
CA LEU A 86 -3.93 -18.25 11.72
C LEU A 86 -4.82 -19.47 11.48
N ASP A 87 -6.10 -19.23 11.18
CA ASP A 87 -7.02 -20.29 10.77
C ASP A 87 -6.77 -20.68 9.31
N MET A 88 -6.07 -21.80 9.14
CA MET A 88 -5.70 -22.35 7.82
C MET A 88 -6.89 -22.91 7.04
N SER A 89 -8.08 -23.01 7.61
CA SER A 89 -9.30 -23.32 6.85
C SER A 89 -9.75 -22.15 5.97
N VAL A 90 -9.38 -20.91 6.35
CA VAL A 90 -9.68 -19.69 5.60
C VAL A 90 -8.44 -19.15 4.90
N PHE A 91 -7.28 -19.23 5.54
CA PHE A 91 -6.02 -18.74 4.98
C PHE A 91 -5.38 -19.74 4.02
N THR A 92 -4.92 -19.24 2.88
CA THR A 92 -4.11 -19.99 1.92
C THR A 92 -2.64 -19.61 2.06
N SER A 93 -1.76 -20.61 2.17
CA SER A 93 -0.31 -20.39 2.16
C SER A 93 0.23 -20.26 0.73
N PHE A 94 1.21 -19.40 0.54
CA PHE A 94 1.97 -19.31 -0.70
C PHE A 94 3.43 -18.96 -0.39
N ILE A 95 4.33 -19.30 -1.32
CA ILE A 95 5.74 -18.94 -1.20
C ILE A 95 5.95 -17.65 -1.99
N TYR A 96 6.45 -16.64 -1.30
CA TYR A 96 6.91 -15.40 -1.91
C TYR A 96 8.44 -15.45 -2.01
N GLU A 97 8.97 -15.25 -3.20
CA GLU A 97 10.41 -15.10 -3.45
C GLU A 97 10.73 -13.64 -3.71
N ASP A 98 11.67 -13.09 -2.96
CA ASP A 98 12.11 -11.72 -3.18
C ASP A 98 13.16 -11.58 -4.30
N SER A 99 13.51 -10.34 -4.64
CA SER A 99 14.55 -10.05 -5.64
C SER A 99 15.95 -10.55 -5.28
N LYS A 100 16.17 -11.00 -4.03
CA LYS A 100 17.43 -11.58 -3.55
C LYS A 100 17.36 -13.12 -3.50
N GLY A 101 16.26 -13.74 -3.94
CA GLY A 101 16.05 -15.18 -3.92
C GLY A 101 15.62 -15.73 -2.55
N ILE A 102 15.32 -14.88 -1.57
CA ILE A 102 14.85 -15.30 -0.25
C ILE A 102 13.39 -15.72 -0.36
N LYS A 103 13.12 -16.97 0.03
CA LYS A 103 11.77 -17.55 0.02
C LYS A 103 11.13 -17.41 1.40
N THR A 104 9.99 -16.72 1.45
CA THR A 104 9.18 -16.56 2.65
C THR A 104 7.83 -17.22 2.44
N ARG A 105 7.41 -18.08 3.37
CA ARG A 105 6.05 -18.63 3.38
C ARG A 105 5.12 -17.56 3.95
N CYS A 106 4.26 -16.98 3.12
CA CYS A 106 3.25 -16.01 3.54
C CYS A 106 1.85 -16.63 3.43
N HIS A 107 0.88 -16.02 4.10
CA HIS A 107 -0.51 -16.45 4.13
C HIS A 107 -1.41 -15.35 3.60
N THR A 108 -2.46 -15.70 2.86
CA THR A 108 -3.43 -14.75 2.32
C THR A 108 -4.86 -15.19 2.60
N ALA A 109 -5.75 -14.21 2.80
CA ALA A 109 -7.18 -14.44 2.93
C ALA A 109 -7.95 -13.17 2.56
N VAL A 110 -9.26 -13.30 2.34
CA VAL A 110 -10.17 -12.17 2.31
C VAL A 110 -10.79 -12.03 3.70
N VAL A 111 -10.60 -10.87 4.33
CA VAL A 111 -11.03 -10.60 5.71
C VAL A 111 -11.68 -9.22 5.79
N HIS A 112 -12.53 -9.03 6.79
CA HIS A 112 -13.17 -7.74 7.01
C HIS A 112 -12.34 -6.87 7.96
N SER A 113 -11.91 -5.70 7.50
CA SER A 113 -11.26 -4.69 8.32
C SER A 113 -12.29 -3.82 9.04
N ARG A 114 -12.32 -3.87 10.37
CA ARG A 114 -13.21 -3.02 11.17
C ARG A 114 -12.85 -1.53 11.03
N ALA A 115 -11.56 -1.23 10.99
CA ALA A 115 -11.07 0.14 10.85
C ALA A 115 -11.47 0.75 9.50
N LEU A 116 -11.32 -0.01 8.41
CA LEU A 116 -11.64 0.46 7.05
C LEU A 116 -13.11 0.23 6.65
N LYS A 117 -13.89 -0.43 7.51
CA LYS A 117 -15.30 -0.81 7.30
C LYS A 117 -15.55 -1.54 5.97
N ARG A 118 -14.58 -2.32 5.50
CA ARG A 118 -14.63 -3.03 4.21
C ARG A 118 -13.86 -4.34 4.25
N ASP A 119 -14.17 -5.17 3.28
CA ASP A 119 -13.44 -6.42 3.05
C ASP A 119 -12.17 -6.08 2.27
N ILE A 120 -11.07 -6.71 2.67
CA ILE A 120 -9.74 -6.52 2.10
C ILE A 120 -9.11 -7.87 1.86
N ARG A 121 -8.24 -7.97 0.86
CA ARG A 121 -7.31 -9.10 0.78
C ARG A 121 -6.09 -8.78 1.62
N ILE A 122 -5.86 -9.58 2.64
CA ILE A 122 -4.72 -9.46 3.56
C ILE A 122 -3.63 -10.45 3.13
N VAL A 123 -2.37 -10.05 3.26
CA VAL A 123 -1.19 -10.88 3.16
C VAL A 123 -0.41 -10.76 4.45
N VAL A 124 -0.22 -11.89 5.13
CA VAL A 124 0.53 -12.01 6.38
C VAL A 124 1.84 -12.70 6.07
N CYS A 125 2.95 -11.98 6.24
CA CYS A 125 4.29 -12.55 6.13
C CYS A 125 4.91 -12.64 7.52
N PRO A 126 5.11 -13.85 8.06
CA PRO A 126 5.78 -14.07 9.33
C PRO A 126 7.21 -13.54 9.31
N VAL A 127 7.69 -13.05 10.45
CA VAL A 127 9.07 -12.63 10.67
C VAL A 127 9.57 -13.31 11.94
N GLU A 128 10.79 -13.85 11.91
CA GLU A 128 11.39 -14.46 13.09
C GLU A 128 11.63 -13.39 14.17
N ASN A 129 11.18 -13.69 15.40
CA ASN A 129 11.34 -12.83 16.58
C ASN A 129 10.77 -11.41 16.45
N ALA A 130 9.82 -11.18 15.54
CA ALA A 130 9.19 -9.88 15.34
C ALA A 130 7.72 -10.02 14.96
N ASP A 131 7.01 -8.90 15.05
CA ASP A 131 5.63 -8.82 14.58
C ASP A 131 5.53 -9.15 13.08
N PRO A 132 4.48 -9.87 12.66
CA PRO A 132 4.28 -10.20 11.26
C PRO A 132 4.07 -8.95 10.42
N LEU A 133 4.56 -9.00 9.18
CA LEU A 133 4.31 -7.95 8.19
C LEU A 133 2.93 -8.17 7.57
N LEU A 134 2.05 -7.19 7.76
CA LEU A 134 0.68 -7.22 7.24
C LEU A 134 0.53 -6.29 6.06
N TYR A 135 0.45 -6.82 4.85
CA TYR A 135 0.10 -6.06 3.65
C TYR A 135 -1.36 -6.28 3.30
N PHE A 136 -2.00 -5.30 2.67
CA PHE A 136 -3.36 -5.48 2.19
C PHE A 136 -3.61 -4.76 0.88
N SER A 137 -4.64 -5.24 0.19
CA SER A 137 -5.27 -4.55 -0.92
C SER A 137 -6.76 -4.40 -0.66
N THR A 138 -7.33 -3.30 -1.11
CA THR A 138 -8.79 -3.09 -1.13
C THR A 138 -9.47 -3.78 -2.30
N ASP A 139 -8.68 -4.21 -3.29
CA ASP A 139 -9.11 -5.14 -4.32
C ASP A 139 -8.97 -6.58 -3.79
N THR A 140 -10.13 -7.20 -3.53
CA THR A 140 -10.21 -8.54 -2.98
C THR A 140 -9.78 -9.62 -3.95
N ASP A 141 -9.61 -9.33 -5.25
CA ASP A 141 -9.21 -10.30 -6.27
C ASP A 141 -7.73 -10.19 -6.65
N MET A 142 -7.05 -9.14 -6.19
CA MET A 142 -5.62 -8.92 -6.42
C MET A 142 -4.79 -10.12 -5.93
N ARG A 143 -3.89 -10.61 -6.79
CA ARG A 143 -2.96 -11.69 -6.45
C ARG A 143 -2.06 -11.31 -5.27
N PRO A 144 -1.86 -12.20 -4.28
CA PRO A 144 -1.13 -11.86 -3.05
C PRO A 144 0.34 -11.49 -3.31
N GLU A 145 0.99 -12.09 -4.30
CA GLU A 145 2.38 -11.77 -4.67
C GLU A 145 2.49 -10.34 -5.23
N LYS A 146 1.45 -9.90 -5.97
CA LYS A 146 1.39 -8.52 -6.49
C LYS A 146 1.19 -7.51 -5.37
N ILE A 147 0.43 -7.82 -4.32
CA ILE A 147 0.24 -6.93 -3.16
C ILE A 147 1.60 -6.61 -2.52
N ILE A 148 2.40 -7.64 -2.26
CA ILE A 148 3.76 -7.45 -1.72
C ILE A 148 4.63 -6.67 -2.72
N GLY A 149 4.59 -7.05 -4.00
CA GLY A 149 5.36 -6.40 -5.07
C GLY A 149 5.08 -4.90 -5.17
N PHE A 150 3.81 -4.51 -5.27
CA PHE A 150 3.39 -3.11 -5.30
C PHE A 150 3.78 -2.36 -4.03
N TYR A 151 3.59 -2.95 -2.85
CA TYR A 151 4.00 -2.27 -1.63
C TYR A 151 5.52 -2.02 -1.58
N ARG A 152 6.33 -2.94 -2.10
CA ARG A 152 7.79 -2.78 -2.14
C ARG A 152 8.26 -1.69 -3.09
N THR A 153 7.51 -1.35 -4.15
CA THR A 153 7.89 -0.23 -5.03
C THR A 153 7.87 1.11 -4.31
N ARG A 154 7.13 1.23 -3.19
CA ARG A 154 7.08 2.44 -2.35
C ARG A 154 8.47 2.94 -1.92
N PHE A 155 9.42 2.03 -1.67
CA PHE A 155 10.80 2.39 -1.30
C PHE A 155 11.54 3.15 -2.42
N GLN A 156 11.10 3.08 -3.67
CA GLN A 156 11.70 3.83 -4.78
C GLN A 156 11.60 5.35 -4.57
N ILE A 157 10.53 5.83 -3.92
CA ILE A 157 10.36 7.26 -3.62
C ILE A 157 11.44 7.74 -2.65
N GLU A 158 11.80 6.91 -1.66
CA GLU A 158 12.82 7.26 -0.65
C GLU A 158 14.21 7.39 -1.29
N PHE A 159 14.56 6.51 -2.24
CA PHE A 159 15.78 6.65 -3.03
C PHE A 159 15.76 7.93 -3.86
N GLY A 160 14.64 8.22 -4.54
CA GLY A 160 14.50 9.46 -5.31
C GLY A 160 14.71 10.72 -4.48
N ILE A 161 14.12 10.80 -3.29
CA ILE A 161 14.30 11.94 -2.37
C ILE A 161 15.73 12.01 -1.86
N ARG A 162 16.36 10.88 -1.51
CA ARG A 162 17.76 10.84 -1.06
C ARG A 162 18.70 11.35 -2.15
N ASP A 163 18.57 10.83 -3.36
CA ASP A 163 19.40 11.22 -4.50
C ASP A 163 19.20 12.71 -4.82
N ALA A 164 17.96 13.20 -4.79
CA ALA A 164 17.65 14.59 -5.04
C ALA A 164 18.36 15.52 -4.04
N LYS A 165 18.36 15.14 -2.75
CA LYS A 165 19.08 15.86 -1.69
C LYS A 165 20.58 15.86 -1.91
N GLN A 166 21.16 14.71 -2.25
CA GLN A 166 22.61 14.53 -2.33
C GLN A 166 23.21 15.14 -3.59
N PHE A 167 22.54 15.02 -4.74
CA PHE A 167 23.14 15.33 -6.04
C PHE A 167 22.54 16.54 -6.74
N THR A 168 21.32 16.95 -6.39
CA THR A 168 20.60 18.02 -7.12
C THR A 168 20.15 19.18 -6.25
N GLY A 169 20.61 19.22 -4.99
CA GLY A 169 20.42 20.38 -4.11
C GLY A 169 19.00 20.57 -3.59
N LEU A 170 18.20 19.51 -3.43
CA LEU A 170 16.80 19.61 -2.96
C LEU A 170 16.65 20.40 -1.65
N GLN A 171 17.65 20.35 -0.77
CA GLN A 171 17.66 21.05 0.52
C GLN A 171 18.64 22.24 0.59
N SER A 172 19.22 22.64 -0.53
CA SER A 172 20.20 23.73 -0.58
C SER A 172 19.56 25.11 -0.58
N GLN A 173 18.25 25.21 -0.81
CA GLN A 173 17.52 26.48 -0.85
C GLN A 173 17.20 26.99 0.55
N GLN A 174 17.51 28.27 0.79
CA GLN A 174 17.24 28.97 2.04
C GLN A 174 16.19 30.09 1.89
N THR A 175 15.56 30.20 0.71
CA THR A 175 14.53 31.20 0.48
C THR A 175 13.26 30.89 1.27
N ARG A 176 12.54 31.94 1.69
CA ARG A 176 11.24 31.83 2.38
C ARG A 176 10.06 32.05 1.43
N ASP A 177 10.35 32.38 0.16
CA ASP A 177 9.34 32.59 -0.87
C ASP A 177 8.82 31.24 -1.39
N ARG A 178 7.50 31.07 -1.38
CA ARG A 178 6.86 29.80 -1.72
C ARG A 178 7.07 29.42 -3.18
N GLU A 179 6.92 30.36 -4.10
CA GLU A 179 7.02 30.07 -5.54
C GLU A 179 8.45 29.71 -5.92
N ARG A 180 9.44 30.38 -5.32
CA ARG A 180 10.86 30.04 -5.50
C ARG A 180 11.21 28.67 -4.93
N LEU A 181 10.63 28.28 -3.80
CA LEU A 181 10.77 26.93 -3.25
C LEU A 181 10.15 25.89 -4.18
N ASP A 182 8.90 26.10 -4.63
CA ASP A 182 8.21 25.18 -5.53
C ASP A 182 8.99 24.99 -6.84
N PHE A 183 9.50 26.09 -7.43
CA PHE A 183 10.35 26.03 -8.62
C PHE A 183 11.63 25.22 -8.37
N ALA A 184 12.36 25.50 -7.29
CA ALA A 184 13.62 24.83 -7.00
C ALA A 184 13.44 23.34 -6.72
N PHE A 185 12.37 22.94 -6.02
CA PHE A 185 12.05 21.54 -5.79
C PHE A 185 11.76 20.81 -7.09
N ASN A 186 10.92 21.40 -7.95
CA ASN A 186 10.60 20.82 -9.26
C ASN A 186 11.85 20.71 -10.14
N LEU A 187 12.73 21.71 -10.13
CA LEU A 187 13.99 21.68 -10.88
C LEU A 187 14.92 20.56 -10.38
N SER A 188 15.06 20.40 -9.06
CA SER A 188 15.87 19.35 -8.45
C SER A 188 15.40 17.95 -8.87
N PHE A 189 14.10 17.66 -8.78
CA PHE A 189 13.56 16.38 -9.23
C PHE A 189 13.66 16.18 -10.75
N THR A 190 13.48 17.25 -11.53
CA THR A 190 13.62 17.19 -13.00
C THR A 190 15.07 16.85 -13.38
N ALA A 191 16.05 17.54 -12.80
CA ALA A 191 17.47 17.27 -13.02
C ALA A 191 17.82 15.81 -12.65
N LEU A 192 17.29 15.30 -11.53
CA LEU A 192 17.49 13.91 -11.14
C LEU A 192 16.94 12.93 -12.18
N ASN A 193 15.73 13.17 -12.69
CA ASN A 193 15.12 12.31 -13.70
C ASN A 193 15.92 12.32 -15.02
N VAL A 194 16.42 13.49 -15.44
CA VAL A 194 17.31 13.60 -16.61
C VAL A 194 18.60 12.83 -16.39
N CYS A 195 19.26 12.98 -15.23
CA CYS A 195 20.47 12.24 -14.90
C CYS A 195 20.24 10.72 -14.94
N LYS A 196 19.13 10.24 -14.37
CA LYS A 196 18.77 8.81 -14.38
C LYS A 196 18.58 8.27 -15.80
N GLU A 197 17.92 9.02 -16.67
CA GLU A 197 17.71 8.64 -18.08
C GLU A 197 19.03 8.60 -18.85
N VAL A 198 19.89 9.62 -18.70
CA VAL A 198 21.19 9.68 -19.38
C VAL A 198 22.11 8.53 -18.93
N ILE A 199 22.23 8.30 -17.62
CA ILE A 199 23.02 7.18 -17.08
C ILE A 199 22.46 5.84 -17.57
N GLY A 200 21.13 5.68 -17.57
CA GLY A 200 20.48 4.47 -18.06
C GLY A 200 20.80 4.18 -19.53
N ARG A 201 20.84 5.22 -20.39
CA ARG A 201 21.25 5.09 -21.80
C ARG A 201 22.71 4.66 -21.94
N ILE A 202 23.61 5.28 -21.18
CA ILE A 202 25.04 4.95 -21.20
C ILE A 202 25.25 3.48 -20.82
N ILE A 203 24.63 3.01 -19.73
CA ILE A 203 24.78 1.62 -19.28
C ILE A 203 24.25 0.62 -20.32
N ARG A 204 23.18 0.95 -21.05
CA ARG A 204 22.65 0.10 -22.14
C ARG A 204 23.56 0.04 -23.36
N ILE A 205 24.38 1.06 -23.61
CA ILE A 205 25.36 1.04 -24.71
C ILE A 205 26.55 0.13 -24.37
N PHE A 206 26.89 0.00 -23.08
CA PHE A 206 28.00 -0.81 -22.60
C PHE A 206 27.62 -2.25 -22.20
N ARG A 207 26.37 -2.67 -22.43
CA ARG A 207 25.88 -4.05 -22.26
C ARG A 207 25.54 -4.66 -23.60
#